data_AF-A0A3M2BI02-F1
#
_entry.id   AF-A0A3M2BI02-F1
#
_cell.length_a   1.000
_cell.length_b   1.000
_cell.length_c   1.000
_cell.angle_alpha   90.00
_cell.angle_beta   90.00
_cell.angle_gamma   90.00
#
_symmetry.space_group_name_H-M   'P 1'
#
loop_
_entity.id
_entity.type
_entity.pdbx_description
1 polymer ?
#
loop_
_entity_poly.entity_id
_entity_poly.type
_entity_poly.pdbx_seq_one_letter_code
_entity_poly.pdbx_strand_id
1 'polypeptide(L)'
;MKHYFLLFFVAMALVPACKDDDGPQPPADGVDLTDIPYSPTSYQLELPPGFPSMNIPADNPLTEQGIDLGRHLFFDPILSVDSTISCASCHDPKFSFTDGEAFSTGVGGQVGTRSAMAIINAAFFENGLFWDGRAASLEDQALQPVENPIEMAESWDNVEEKLRRHPMYQKKFREAFGIKNSKEITRDLAAKAIAQFERILISANSKFDKKFYQNDPDPFLFSDLETDGYFI
;
A
#
# COMPACT_ATOMS: atom_id res chain seq x y z
N MET A 1 25.87 -29.10 83.34
CA MET A 1 24.81 -29.38 82.34
C MET A 1 24.95 -28.38 81.21
N LYS A 2 25.55 -28.76 80.08
CA LYS A 2 25.62 -27.94 78.85
C LYS A 2 25.17 -28.83 77.70
N HIS A 3 24.00 -28.52 77.15
CA HIS A 3 23.42 -29.20 76.00
C HIS A 3 24.15 -28.77 74.72
N TYR A 4 24.67 -29.74 73.96
CA TYR A 4 25.13 -29.52 72.59
C TYR A 4 23.97 -29.84 71.65
N PHE A 5 23.46 -28.80 70.98
CA PHE A 5 22.44 -28.92 69.93
C PHE A 5 23.15 -29.20 68.60
N LEU A 6 22.97 -30.40 68.05
CA LEU A 6 23.46 -30.75 66.71
C LEU A 6 22.52 -30.12 65.68
N LEU A 7 23.00 -29.12 64.92
CA LEU A 7 22.30 -28.57 63.76
C LEU A 7 22.69 -29.37 62.51
N PHE A 8 21.75 -30.15 61.99
CA PHE A 8 21.85 -30.80 60.68
C PHE A 8 21.60 -29.75 59.58
N PHE A 9 22.63 -29.40 58.80
CA PHE A 9 22.48 -28.60 57.59
C PHE A 9 22.06 -29.53 56.44
N VAL A 10 20.79 -29.44 56.03
CA VAL A 10 20.32 -30.05 54.77
C VAL A 10 20.65 -29.08 53.64
N ALA A 11 21.65 -29.42 52.83
CA ALA A 11 21.96 -28.70 51.61
C ALA A 11 20.93 -29.07 50.54
N MET A 12 19.95 -28.19 50.31
CA MET A 12 18.98 -28.30 49.22
C MET A 12 19.65 -27.79 47.94
N ALA A 13 20.03 -28.73 47.06
CA ALA A 13 20.57 -28.40 45.74
C ALA A 13 19.46 -27.77 44.88
N LEU A 14 19.56 -26.47 44.62
CA LEU A 14 18.76 -25.76 43.63
C LEU A 14 19.29 -26.14 42.24
N VAL A 15 18.52 -26.95 41.52
CA VAL A 15 18.76 -27.21 40.09
C VAL A 15 18.21 -26.02 39.32
N PRO A 16 19.01 -25.28 38.53
CA PRO A 16 18.48 -24.26 37.65
C PRO A 16 17.76 -24.96 36.50
N ALA A 17 16.44 -24.91 36.50
CA ALA A 17 15.64 -25.26 35.34
C ALA A 17 15.73 -24.10 34.34
N CYS A 18 16.76 -24.10 33.50
CA CYS A 18 16.74 -23.32 32.25
C CYS A 18 15.72 -23.98 31.33
N LYS A 19 14.52 -23.41 31.27
CA LYS A 19 13.58 -23.67 30.20
C LYS A 19 13.86 -22.58 29.16
N ASP A 20 14.35 -22.99 27.99
CA ASP A 20 14.48 -22.09 26.86
C ASP A 20 13.08 -21.56 26.54
N ASP A 21 12.84 -20.30 26.88
CA ASP A 21 11.63 -19.56 26.50
C ASP A 21 11.91 -19.05 25.09
N ASP A 22 11.78 -19.96 24.12
CA ASP A 22 11.76 -19.59 22.71
C ASP A 22 10.52 -18.71 22.52
N GLY A 23 10.73 -17.38 22.58
CA GLY A 23 9.72 -16.40 22.22
C GLY A 23 9.12 -16.72 20.84
N PRO A 24 7.98 -16.10 20.48
CA PRO A 24 7.29 -16.41 19.23
C PRO A 24 8.28 -16.43 18.06
N GLN A 25 8.51 -17.60 17.48
CA GLN A 25 9.39 -17.71 16.32
C GLN A 25 8.81 -16.79 15.24
N PRO A 26 9.64 -15.97 14.57
CA PRO A 26 9.17 -15.16 13.46
C PRO A 26 8.46 -16.08 12.46
N PRO A 27 7.33 -15.65 11.86
CA PRO A 27 6.57 -16.51 10.97
C PRO A 27 7.48 -17.05 9.88
N ALA A 28 7.40 -18.35 9.63
CA ALA A 28 8.30 -19.01 8.71
C ALA A 28 8.16 -18.40 7.31
N ASP A 29 9.28 -18.12 6.66
CA ASP A 29 9.31 -17.98 5.21
C ASP A 29 9.08 -19.36 4.58
N GLY A 30 8.35 -19.42 3.46
CA GLY A 30 8.06 -20.68 2.80
C GLY A 30 6.81 -21.42 3.27
N VAL A 31 5.90 -20.75 3.99
CA VAL A 31 4.59 -21.30 4.38
C VAL A 31 3.77 -21.71 3.16
N ASP A 32 3.21 -22.91 3.20
CA ASP A 32 2.21 -23.41 2.25
C ASP A 32 0.85 -22.72 2.50
N LEU A 33 0.28 -22.16 1.44
CA LEU A 33 -0.93 -21.35 1.45
C LEU A 33 -2.08 -22.03 0.70
N THR A 34 -1.92 -23.28 0.27
CA THR A 34 -2.93 -23.99 -0.53
C THR A 34 -4.22 -24.27 0.23
N ASP A 35 -4.18 -24.29 1.56
CA ASP A 35 -5.36 -24.40 2.44
C ASP A 35 -6.26 -23.16 2.39
N ILE A 36 -5.74 -22.01 1.97
CA ILE A 36 -6.54 -20.78 1.81
C ILE A 36 -7.17 -20.81 0.40
N PRO A 37 -8.51 -20.76 0.28
CA PRO A 37 -9.18 -20.75 -1.01
C PRO A 37 -8.75 -19.57 -1.88
N TYR A 38 -8.53 -19.83 -3.17
CA TYR A 38 -8.29 -18.80 -4.17
C TYR A 38 -9.47 -18.73 -5.13
N SER A 39 -10.24 -17.65 -5.01
CA SER A 39 -11.40 -17.36 -5.85
C SER A 39 -11.66 -15.84 -5.86
N PRO A 40 -10.78 -15.06 -6.51
CA PRO A 40 -10.89 -13.61 -6.49
C PRO A 40 -12.17 -13.18 -7.22
N THR A 41 -12.88 -12.23 -6.63
CA THR A 41 -14.06 -11.61 -7.23
C THR A 41 -13.60 -10.60 -8.25
N SER A 42 -14.05 -10.73 -9.51
CA SER A 42 -13.81 -9.70 -10.52
C SER A 42 -14.48 -8.39 -10.09
N TYR A 43 -13.71 -7.30 -10.08
CA TYR A 43 -14.24 -5.98 -9.80
C TYR A 43 -14.67 -5.31 -11.10
N GLN A 44 -15.96 -5.00 -11.22
CA GLN A 44 -16.51 -4.28 -12.37
C GLN A 44 -16.39 -2.78 -12.13
N LEU A 45 -15.48 -2.14 -12.87
CA LEU A 45 -15.28 -0.70 -12.78
C LEU A 45 -16.37 0.04 -13.57
N GLU A 46 -17.21 0.78 -12.86
CA GLU A 46 -18.18 1.69 -13.48
C GLU A 46 -17.53 3.05 -13.72
N LEU A 47 -17.18 3.34 -14.97
CA LEU A 47 -16.62 4.64 -15.35
C LEU A 47 -17.74 5.69 -15.41
N PRO A 48 -17.56 6.86 -14.76
CA PRO A 48 -18.52 7.96 -14.86
C PRO A 48 -18.64 8.48 -16.30
N PRO A 49 -19.80 9.06 -16.69
CA PRO A 49 -19.97 9.65 -18.01
C PRO A 49 -18.87 10.67 -18.34
N GLY A 50 -18.33 10.59 -19.56
CA GLY A 50 -17.29 11.52 -20.04
C GLY A 50 -15.85 11.11 -19.73
N PHE A 51 -15.62 10.09 -18.90
CA PHE A 51 -14.27 9.60 -18.63
C PHE A 51 -13.72 8.79 -19.82
N PRO A 52 -12.42 8.91 -20.14
CA PRO A 52 -11.78 8.10 -21.16
C PRO A 52 -11.68 6.64 -20.72
N SER A 53 -11.37 5.74 -21.67
CA SER A 53 -11.09 4.35 -21.33
C SER A 53 -9.85 4.26 -20.43
N MET A 54 -9.95 3.53 -19.33
CA MET A 54 -8.82 3.24 -18.46
C MET A 54 -8.01 2.07 -19.02
N ASN A 55 -6.68 2.18 -19.00
CA ASN A 55 -5.80 1.06 -19.30
C ASN A 55 -5.73 0.08 -18.11
N ILE A 56 -6.34 -1.09 -18.27
CA ILE A 56 -6.27 -2.21 -17.32
C ILE A 56 -5.48 -3.34 -17.98
N PRO A 57 -4.22 -3.59 -17.55
CA PRO A 57 -3.39 -4.64 -18.12
C PRO A 57 -4.05 -6.03 -17.99
N ALA A 58 -3.94 -6.84 -19.03
CA ALA A 58 -4.53 -8.19 -19.04
C ALA A 58 -3.91 -9.12 -17.99
N ASP A 59 -2.67 -8.86 -17.58
CA ASP A 59 -1.95 -9.59 -16.53
C ASP A 59 -2.13 -8.98 -15.12
N ASN A 60 -2.91 -7.89 -15.00
CA ASN A 60 -3.30 -7.28 -13.72
C ASN A 60 -4.78 -6.83 -13.74
N PRO A 61 -5.73 -7.76 -13.94
CA PRO A 61 -7.15 -7.42 -13.92
C PRO A 61 -7.61 -6.97 -12.53
N LEU A 62 -8.59 -6.08 -12.48
CA LEU A 62 -9.16 -5.61 -11.20
C LEU A 62 -9.95 -6.73 -10.51
N THR A 63 -9.59 -6.98 -9.25
CA THR A 63 -10.30 -7.90 -8.36
C THR A 63 -10.51 -7.23 -7.01
N GLU A 64 -11.57 -7.59 -6.29
CA GLU A 64 -11.82 -7.05 -4.95
C GLU A 64 -10.65 -7.34 -3.99
N GLN A 65 -10.05 -8.53 -4.10
CA GLN A 65 -8.94 -8.99 -3.26
C GLN A 65 -7.62 -8.30 -3.64
N GLY A 66 -7.35 -8.09 -4.93
CA GLY A 66 -6.18 -7.33 -5.39
C GLY A 66 -6.25 -5.86 -4.99
N ILE A 67 -7.42 -5.23 -5.14
CA ILE A 67 -7.69 -3.87 -4.64
C ILE A 67 -7.52 -3.80 -3.13
N ASP A 68 -8.08 -4.75 -2.36
CA ASP A 68 -7.96 -4.73 -0.90
C ASP A 68 -6.51 -4.92 -0.44
N LEU A 69 -5.76 -5.83 -1.06
CA LEU A 69 -4.31 -5.95 -0.81
C LEU A 69 -3.57 -4.66 -1.13
N GLY A 70 -3.84 -4.06 -2.30
CA GLY A 70 -3.25 -2.79 -2.71
C GLY A 70 -3.52 -1.67 -1.72
N ARG A 71 -4.77 -1.58 -1.25
CA ARG A 71 -5.17 -0.63 -0.21
C ARG A 71 -4.38 -0.85 1.08
N HIS A 72 -4.20 -2.09 1.54
CA HIS A 72 -3.40 -2.33 2.73
C HIS A 72 -1.95 -1.89 2.53
N LEU A 73 -1.31 -2.27 1.43
CA LEU A 73 0.07 -1.88 1.11
C LEU A 73 0.22 -0.35 0.99
N PHE A 74 -0.77 0.34 0.43
CA PHE A 74 -0.76 1.79 0.26
C PHE A 74 -0.71 2.56 1.59
N PHE A 75 -1.44 2.07 2.60
CA PHE A 75 -1.53 2.72 3.92
C PHE A 75 -0.53 2.18 4.94
N ASP A 76 0.00 0.98 4.75
CA ASP A 76 0.92 0.32 5.68
C ASP A 76 2.36 0.79 5.46
N PRO A 77 3.07 1.27 6.51
CA PRO A 77 4.44 1.72 6.34
C PRO A 77 5.47 0.60 6.20
N ILE A 78 5.07 -0.68 6.21
CA ILE A 78 5.94 -1.87 6.08
C ILE A 78 6.92 -1.80 4.89
N LEU A 79 6.58 -1.04 3.85
CA LEU A 79 7.38 -0.85 2.64
C LEU A 79 8.58 0.08 2.85
N SER A 80 8.64 0.85 3.94
CA SER A 80 9.77 1.73 4.26
C SER A 80 10.79 1.06 5.18
N VAL A 81 12.02 1.57 5.17
CA VAL A 81 13.17 0.95 5.86
C VAL A 81 12.96 0.83 7.37
N ASP A 82 12.34 1.84 7.97
CA ASP A 82 12.08 1.93 9.41
C ASP A 82 10.60 1.75 9.78
N SER A 83 9.78 1.36 8.81
CA SER A 83 8.32 1.21 8.95
C SER A 83 7.63 2.48 9.47
N THR A 84 8.07 3.67 9.05
CA THR A 84 7.46 4.96 9.41
C THR A 84 6.73 5.68 8.27
N ILE A 85 7.08 5.37 7.01
CA ILE A 85 6.51 6.01 5.81
C ILE A 85 5.72 4.99 4.99
N SER A 86 4.52 5.37 4.55
CA SER A 86 3.70 4.64 3.57
C SER A 86 3.41 5.52 2.35
N CYS A 87 2.80 4.96 1.30
CA CYS A 87 2.35 5.76 0.15
C CYS A 87 1.41 6.89 0.61
N ALA A 88 0.52 6.58 1.56
CA ALA A 88 -0.42 7.53 2.14
C ALA A 88 0.24 8.66 2.96
N SER A 89 1.50 8.54 3.38
CA SER A 89 2.22 9.62 4.05
C SER A 89 2.43 10.83 3.14
N CYS A 90 2.58 10.61 1.83
CA CYS A 90 2.71 11.66 0.82
C CYS A 90 1.44 11.84 -0.04
N HIS A 91 0.58 10.82 -0.07
CA HIS A 91 -0.65 10.80 -0.85
C HIS A 91 -1.88 10.60 0.07
N ASP A 92 -2.13 11.58 0.94
CA ASP A 92 -3.19 11.53 1.94
C ASP A 92 -4.57 11.83 1.31
N PRO A 93 -5.58 10.94 1.44
CA PRO A 93 -6.93 11.19 0.98
C PRO A 93 -7.54 12.52 1.44
N LYS A 94 -7.16 13.03 2.62
CA LYS A 94 -7.62 14.32 3.18
C LYS A 94 -7.19 15.50 2.31
N PHE A 95 -6.06 15.39 1.62
CA PHE A 95 -5.53 16.40 0.71
C PHE A 95 -5.66 15.96 -0.75
N SER A 96 -6.73 15.22 -1.08
CA SER A 96 -6.99 14.71 -2.43
C SER A 96 -5.83 13.86 -2.97
N PHE A 97 -5.23 13.05 -2.08
CA PHE A 97 -4.07 12.21 -2.36
C PHE A 97 -2.81 12.99 -2.77
N THR A 98 -2.63 14.17 -2.17
CA THR A 98 -1.36 14.88 -2.02
C THR A 98 -1.00 14.94 -0.54
N ASP A 99 0.08 15.64 -0.18
CA ASP A 99 0.42 15.98 1.21
C ASP A 99 0.13 17.45 1.55
N GLY A 100 -0.27 18.27 0.56
CA GLY A 100 -0.48 19.70 0.73
C GLY A 100 0.81 20.52 0.89
N GLU A 101 1.98 19.91 0.67
CA GLU A 101 3.28 20.52 0.91
C GLU A 101 3.99 20.87 -0.41
N ALA A 102 4.92 21.83 -0.33
CA ALA A 102 5.77 22.16 -1.48
C ALA A 102 6.78 21.03 -1.79
N PHE A 103 7.23 20.33 -0.75
CA PHE A 103 8.18 19.23 -0.82
C PHE A 103 7.80 18.17 0.22
N SER A 104 7.65 16.92 -0.23
CA SER A 104 7.30 15.82 0.66
C SER A 104 8.42 15.49 1.63
N THR A 105 8.06 15.05 2.84
CA THR A 105 9.01 14.59 3.87
C THR A 105 8.97 13.08 3.95
N GLY A 106 10.09 12.41 3.73
CA GLY A 106 10.20 10.95 3.82
C GLY A 106 10.95 10.50 5.08
N VAL A 107 11.54 9.31 5.01
CA VAL A 107 12.18 8.64 6.15
C VAL A 107 13.26 9.49 6.80
N GLY A 108 13.33 9.42 8.13
CA GLY A 108 14.27 10.22 8.93
C GLY A 108 14.05 11.74 8.87
N GLY A 109 12.91 12.20 8.34
CA GLY A 109 12.60 13.63 8.19
C GLY A 109 13.31 14.29 7.01
N GLN A 110 13.77 13.49 6.04
CA GLN A 110 14.42 14.03 4.84
C GLN A 110 13.39 14.71 3.93
N VAL A 111 13.71 15.91 3.47
CA VAL A 111 12.83 16.71 2.59
C VAL A 111 13.22 16.46 1.14
N GLY A 112 12.21 16.13 0.32
CA GLY A 112 12.34 15.92 -1.11
C GLY A 112 12.57 17.19 -1.91
N THR A 113 12.44 17.07 -3.24
CA THR A 113 12.71 18.17 -4.19
C THR A 113 11.50 18.55 -5.04
N ARG A 114 10.38 17.84 -4.87
CA ARG A 114 9.11 18.08 -5.58
C ARG A 114 7.94 17.86 -4.63
N SER A 115 6.81 18.47 -4.94
CA SER A 115 5.54 18.16 -4.28
C SER A 115 5.02 16.79 -4.72
N ALA A 116 4.31 16.10 -3.83
CA ALA A 116 3.57 14.91 -4.19
C ALA A 116 2.45 15.27 -5.18
N MET A 117 2.42 14.60 -6.33
CA MET A 117 1.33 14.76 -7.30
C MET A 117 0.05 14.12 -6.74
N ALA A 118 -1.11 14.70 -7.06
CA ALA A 118 -2.36 14.02 -6.77
C ALA A 118 -2.43 12.74 -7.61
N ILE A 119 -2.66 11.59 -6.95
CA ILE A 119 -2.83 10.30 -7.65
C ILE A 119 -4.30 9.99 -7.97
N ILE A 120 -5.23 10.85 -7.53
CA ILE A 120 -6.63 10.76 -7.93
C ILE A 120 -6.73 10.94 -9.46
N ASN A 121 -7.47 10.05 -10.11
CA ASN A 121 -7.58 9.98 -11.58
C ASN A 121 -6.25 9.66 -12.32
N ALA A 122 -5.15 9.28 -11.63
CA ALA A 122 -3.85 9.02 -12.28
C ALA A 122 -3.89 7.85 -13.29
N ALA A 123 -4.82 6.91 -13.11
CA ALA A 123 -5.04 5.79 -14.03
C ALA A 123 -5.49 6.21 -15.44
N PHE A 124 -5.87 7.47 -15.64
CA PHE A 124 -6.23 8.03 -16.95
C PHE A 124 -5.08 8.82 -17.60
N PHE A 125 -3.90 8.89 -16.98
CA PHE A 125 -2.77 9.61 -17.56
C PHE A 125 -2.12 8.77 -18.68
N GLU A 126 -2.10 9.32 -19.90
CA GLU A 126 -1.60 8.61 -21.10
C GLU A 126 -0.14 8.93 -21.45
N ASN A 127 0.43 10.01 -20.88
CA ASN A 127 1.76 10.53 -21.23
C ASN A 127 2.81 10.29 -20.13
N GLY A 128 2.64 9.23 -19.36
CA GLY A 128 3.51 8.84 -18.25
C GLY A 128 3.12 9.44 -16.90
N LEU A 129 3.76 8.93 -15.86
CA LEU A 129 3.57 9.28 -14.44
C LEU A 129 4.83 9.92 -13.87
N PHE A 130 4.69 10.54 -12.70
CA PHE A 130 5.60 11.55 -12.12
C PHE A 130 5.66 12.86 -12.92
N TRP A 131 6.21 13.91 -12.28
CA TRP A 131 6.35 15.24 -12.86
C TRP A 131 7.14 15.29 -14.17
N ASP A 132 8.01 14.31 -14.42
CA ASP A 132 8.82 14.17 -15.63
C ASP A 132 8.33 13.07 -16.57
N GLY A 133 7.19 12.43 -16.28
CA GLY A 133 6.57 11.40 -17.12
C GLY A 133 7.40 10.12 -17.25
N ARG A 134 8.42 9.91 -16.40
CA ARG A 134 9.38 8.81 -16.57
C ARG A 134 8.81 7.41 -16.36
N ALA A 135 7.71 7.29 -15.59
CA ALA A 135 7.10 5.99 -15.32
C ALA A 135 5.98 5.71 -16.32
N ALA A 136 5.99 4.53 -16.92
CA ALA A 136 5.09 4.19 -18.02
C ALA A 136 3.74 3.62 -17.55
N SER A 137 3.65 3.13 -16.32
CA SER A 137 2.43 2.56 -15.73
C SER A 137 2.39 2.74 -14.23
N LEU A 138 1.21 2.55 -13.62
CA LEU A 138 1.04 2.59 -12.16
C LEU A 138 1.91 1.52 -11.48
N GLU A 139 2.04 0.33 -12.07
CA GLU A 139 2.94 -0.71 -11.57
C GLU A 139 4.39 -0.24 -11.54
N ASP A 140 4.89 0.38 -12.61
CA ASP A 140 6.26 0.92 -12.65
C ASP A 140 6.44 2.08 -11.67
N GLN A 141 5.45 2.96 -11.56
CA GLN A 141 5.47 4.10 -10.65
C GLN A 141 5.53 3.65 -9.18
N ALA A 142 4.70 2.69 -8.78
CA ALA A 142 4.61 2.20 -7.39
C ALA A 142 5.93 1.59 -6.88
N LEU A 143 6.81 1.16 -7.78
CA LEU A 143 8.08 0.53 -7.44
C LEU A 143 9.15 1.52 -6.99
N GLN A 144 9.11 2.75 -7.50
CA GLN A 144 10.22 3.70 -7.39
C GLN A 144 10.30 4.40 -6.01
N PRO A 145 9.21 4.80 -5.34
CA PRO A 145 9.25 5.42 -4.02
C PRO A 145 9.92 4.54 -2.96
N VAL A 146 9.72 3.22 -3.03
CA VAL A 146 10.29 2.24 -2.10
C VAL A 146 11.82 2.33 -2.06
N GLU A 147 12.46 2.39 -3.22
CA GLU A 147 13.93 2.43 -3.36
C GLU A 147 14.52 3.84 -3.23
N ASN A 148 13.69 4.89 -3.30
CA ASN A 148 14.19 6.25 -3.21
C ASN A 148 14.73 6.52 -1.78
N PRO A 149 16.01 6.90 -1.62
CA PRO A 149 16.65 7.07 -0.31
C PRO A 149 16.11 8.24 0.51
N ILE A 150 15.37 9.16 -0.12
CA ILE A 150 14.71 10.28 0.55
C ILE A 150 13.29 9.89 0.97
N GLU A 151 12.59 9.07 0.16
CA GLU A 151 11.19 8.73 0.40
C GLU A 151 11.05 7.59 1.40
N MET A 152 11.34 6.35 1.00
CA MET A 152 11.13 5.14 1.82
C MET A 152 12.43 4.36 2.13
N ALA A 153 13.49 4.60 1.35
CA ALA A 153 14.85 4.12 1.54
C ALA A 153 15.03 2.60 1.77
N GLU A 154 14.20 1.78 1.16
CA GLU A 154 14.20 0.33 1.33
C GLU A 154 14.54 -0.42 0.03
N SER A 155 15.09 -1.63 0.15
CA SER A 155 15.27 -2.54 -0.98
C SER A 155 14.07 -3.47 -1.14
N TRP A 156 13.70 -3.76 -2.39
CA TRP A 156 12.60 -4.70 -2.64
C TRP A 156 12.86 -6.11 -2.10
N ASP A 157 14.12 -6.57 -2.06
CA ASP A 157 14.47 -7.86 -1.44
C ASP A 157 14.07 -7.91 0.04
N ASN A 158 14.35 -6.84 0.80
CA ASN A 158 13.94 -6.73 2.20
C ASN A 158 12.42 -6.57 2.34
N VAL A 159 11.77 -5.79 1.48
CA VAL A 159 10.31 -5.67 1.47
C VAL A 159 9.66 -7.03 1.27
N GLU A 160 10.11 -7.81 0.28
CA GLU A 160 9.61 -9.16 0.04
C GLU A 160 9.79 -10.03 1.29
N GLU A 161 10.94 -9.97 1.96
CA GLU A 161 11.16 -10.70 3.21
C GLU A 161 10.19 -10.28 4.33
N LYS A 162 9.95 -8.97 4.50
CA LYS A 162 8.97 -8.45 5.47
C LYS A 162 7.56 -8.98 5.18
N LEU A 163 7.12 -8.90 3.92
CA LEU A 163 5.80 -9.36 3.49
C LEU A 163 5.65 -10.88 3.62
N ARG A 164 6.68 -11.65 3.22
CA ARG A 164 6.74 -13.11 3.35
C ARG A 164 6.61 -13.58 4.78
N ARG A 165 7.14 -12.83 5.75
CA ARG A 165 7.07 -13.16 7.18
C ARG A 165 5.82 -12.61 7.87
N HIS A 166 4.94 -11.91 7.17
CA HIS A 166 3.77 -11.30 7.78
C HIS A 166 2.49 -12.12 7.46
N PRO A 167 1.84 -12.80 8.42
CA PRO A 167 0.76 -13.76 8.15
C PRO A 167 -0.45 -13.15 7.41
N MET A 168 -0.76 -11.88 7.72
CA MET A 168 -1.83 -11.17 7.01
C MET A 168 -1.50 -10.97 5.53
N TYR A 169 -0.24 -10.67 5.19
CA TYR A 169 0.17 -10.48 3.80
C TYR A 169 0.23 -11.81 3.07
N GLN A 170 0.77 -12.87 3.67
CA GLN A 170 0.70 -14.22 3.12
C GLN A 170 -0.72 -14.58 2.66
N LYS A 171 -1.71 -14.38 3.53
CA LYS A 171 -3.12 -14.61 3.22
C LYS A 171 -3.63 -13.70 2.09
N LYS A 172 -3.37 -12.39 2.15
CA LYS A 172 -3.87 -11.45 1.14
C LYS A 172 -3.26 -11.68 -0.25
N PHE A 173 -1.96 -11.96 -0.35
CA PHE A 173 -1.33 -12.29 -1.63
C PHE A 173 -1.90 -13.59 -2.21
N ARG A 174 -2.18 -14.59 -1.37
CA ARG A 174 -2.87 -15.81 -1.78
C ARG A 174 -4.27 -15.52 -2.32
N GLU A 175 -5.06 -14.72 -1.61
CA GLU A 175 -6.42 -14.35 -2.01
C GLU A 175 -6.45 -13.52 -3.29
N ALA A 176 -5.46 -12.64 -3.51
CA ALA A 176 -5.37 -11.76 -4.67
C ALA A 176 -4.80 -12.43 -5.92
N PHE A 177 -3.73 -13.23 -5.78
CA PHE A 177 -2.93 -13.71 -6.92
C PHE A 177 -2.81 -15.23 -7.00
N GLY A 178 -3.34 -15.97 -6.04
CA GLY A 178 -3.35 -17.44 -6.09
C GLY A 178 -1.97 -18.08 -5.93
N ILE A 179 -1.00 -17.36 -5.36
CA ILE A 179 0.29 -17.92 -4.94
C ILE A 179 0.07 -19.15 -4.07
N LYS A 180 0.92 -20.17 -4.11
CA LYS A 180 0.75 -21.39 -3.30
C LYS A 180 1.66 -21.42 -2.09
N ASN A 181 2.73 -20.66 -2.14
CA ASN A 181 3.72 -20.57 -1.10
C ASN A 181 4.07 -19.09 -0.86
N SER A 182 4.27 -18.71 0.41
CA SER A 182 4.66 -17.34 0.75
C SER A 182 5.89 -16.84 -0.01
N LYS A 183 6.85 -17.69 -0.39
CA LYS A 183 8.01 -17.32 -1.21
C LYS A 183 7.66 -16.72 -2.58
N GLU A 184 6.47 -16.99 -3.08
CA GLU A 184 5.97 -16.44 -4.35
C GLU A 184 5.47 -14.98 -4.21
N ILE A 185 5.46 -14.40 -3.01
CA ILE A 185 5.27 -12.95 -2.83
C ILE A 185 6.49 -12.25 -3.44
N THR A 186 6.24 -11.34 -4.38
CA THR A 186 7.29 -10.60 -5.10
C THR A 186 6.96 -9.12 -5.19
N ARG A 187 8.00 -8.33 -5.50
CA ARG A 187 7.95 -6.93 -5.94
C ARG A 187 6.86 -6.68 -6.99
N ASP A 188 6.78 -7.54 -8.01
CA ASP A 188 5.79 -7.41 -9.09
C ASP A 188 4.35 -7.56 -8.58
N LEU A 189 4.09 -8.56 -7.73
CA LEU A 189 2.75 -8.74 -7.16
C LEU A 189 2.35 -7.58 -6.22
N ALA A 190 3.31 -7.04 -5.47
CA ALA A 190 3.07 -5.88 -4.61
C ALA A 190 2.70 -4.65 -5.44
N ALA A 191 3.47 -4.35 -6.49
CA ALA A 191 3.18 -3.25 -7.42
C ALA A 191 1.85 -3.43 -8.12
N LYS A 192 1.54 -4.64 -8.58
CA LYS A 192 0.25 -4.98 -9.20
C LYS A 192 -0.92 -4.71 -8.26
N ALA A 193 -0.82 -5.11 -7.00
CA ALA A 193 -1.86 -4.86 -6.01
C ALA A 193 -2.05 -3.36 -5.76
N ILE A 194 -0.97 -2.62 -5.50
CA ILE A 194 -1.01 -1.15 -5.30
C ILE A 194 -1.66 -0.48 -6.51
N ALA A 195 -1.24 -0.85 -7.73
CA ALA A 195 -1.80 -0.31 -8.96
C ALA A 195 -3.28 -0.65 -9.17
N GLN A 196 -3.77 -1.81 -8.68
CA GLN A 196 -5.22 -2.08 -8.69
C GLN A 196 -5.98 -1.12 -7.77
N PHE A 197 -5.45 -0.81 -6.60
CA PHE A 197 -6.04 0.17 -5.69
C PHE A 197 -6.03 1.59 -6.29
N GLU A 198 -4.91 2.01 -6.87
CA GLU A 198 -4.80 3.34 -7.51
C GLU A 198 -5.77 3.52 -8.68
N ARG A 199 -6.05 2.45 -9.44
CA ARG A 199 -7.04 2.48 -10.53
C ARG A 199 -8.46 2.80 -10.10
N ILE A 200 -8.81 2.52 -8.85
CA ILE A 200 -10.15 2.83 -8.34
C ILE A 200 -10.23 4.20 -7.66
N LEU A 201 -9.13 4.96 -7.60
CA LEU A 201 -9.10 6.32 -7.05
C LEU A 201 -9.65 7.32 -8.07
N ILE A 202 -10.95 7.25 -8.32
CA ILE A 202 -11.64 8.08 -9.30
C ILE A 202 -12.40 9.19 -8.59
N SER A 203 -12.13 10.44 -8.96
CA SER A 203 -12.96 11.59 -8.59
C SER A 203 -13.77 12.05 -9.79
N ALA A 204 -15.08 12.11 -9.62
CA ALA A 204 -16.04 12.54 -10.63
C ALA A 204 -17.19 13.31 -9.97
N ASN A 205 -18.16 13.76 -10.78
CA ASN A 205 -19.31 14.56 -10.38
C ASN A 205 -18.94 15.98 -9.94
N SER A 206 -17.82 16.51 -10.46
CA SER A 206 -17.53 17.93 -10.37
C SER A 206 -18.64 18.75 -11.05
N LYS A 207 -18.72 20.06 -10.79
CA LYS A 207 -19.64 20.92 -11.55
C LYS A 207 -19.40 20.78 -13.06
N PHE A 208 -18.14 20.68 -13.47
CA PHE A 208 -17.75 20.51 -14.86
C PHE A 208 -18.35 19.22 -15.44
N ASP A 209 -18.20 18.10 -14.73
CA ASP A 209 -18.74 16.82 -15.19
C ASP A 209 -20.26 16.86 -15.34
N LYS A 210 -20.93 17.44 -14.34
CA LYS A 210 -22.39 17.59 -14.33
C LYS A 210 -22.88 18.39 -15.54
N LYS A 211 -22.24 19.53 -15.81
CA LYS A 211 -22.61 20.43 -16.91
C LYS A 211 -22.36 19.83 -18.29
N PHE A 212 -21.19 19.22 -18.50
CA PHE A 212 -20.74 18.83 -19.84
C PHE A 212 -20.89 17.34 -20.17
N TYR A 213 -20.93 16.47 -19.16
CA TYR A 213 -20.98 15.02 -19.38
C TYR A 213 -22.25 14.35 -18.82
N GLN A 214 -22.97 14.99 -17.90
CA GLN A 214 -24.17 14.42 -17.28
C GLN A 214 -25.47 15.14 -17.65
N ASN A 215 -25.39 16.21 -18.45
CA ASN A 215 -26.54 17.03 -18.87
C ASN A 215 -27.38 17.55 -17.70
N ASP A 216 -26.73 18.01 -16.62
CA ASP A 216 -27.42 18.63 -15.49
C ASP A 216 -28.24 19.84 -15.97
N PRO A 217 -29.56 19.89 -15.71
CA PRO A 217 -30.44 20.90 -16.28
C PRO A 217 -30.37 22.26 -15.56
N ASP A 218 -29.62 22.39 -14.45
CA ASP A 218 -29.52 23.66 -13.71
C ASP A 218 -28.74 24.72 -14.51
N PRO A 219 -29.40 25.80 -15.00
CA PRO A 219 -28.73 26.84 -15.77
C PRO A 219 -27.75 27.67 -14.92
N PHE A 220 -27.83 27.58 -13.58
CA PHE A 220 -26.98 28.29 -12.63
C PHE A 220 -25.91 27.41 -11.99
N LEU A 221 -25.71 26.18 -12.48
CA LEU A 221 -24.71 25.24 -11.96
C LEU A 221 -23.30 25.86 -11.98
N PHE A 222 -22.99 26.63 -13.02
CA PHE A 222 -21.80 27.46 -13.09
C PHE A 222 -22.17 28.89 -12.70
N SER A 223 -21.32 29.51 -11.89
CA SER A 223 -21.29 30.96 -11.74
C SER A 223 -20.88 31.65 -13.03
N ASP A 224 -21.13 32.96 -13.10
CA ASP A 224 -20.69 33.79 -14.23
C ASP A 224 -19.17 33.67 -14.43
N LEU A 225 -18.38 33.70 -13.35
CA LEU A 225 -16.92 33.53 -13.41
C LEU A 225 -16.48 32.15 -13.91
N GLU A 226 -17.14 31.07 -13.49
CA GLU A 226 -16.85 29.71 -13.99
C GLU A 226 -17.23 29.58 -15.48
N THR A 227 -18.28 30.28 -15.92
CA THR A 227 -18.71 30.30 -17.32
C THR A 227 -17.74 31.09 -18.18
N ASP A 228 -17.42 32.32 -17.77
CA ASP A 228 -16.46 33.18 -18.47
C ASP A 228 -15.10 32.49 -18.57
N GLY A 229 -14.60 31.91 -17.46
CA GLY A 229 -13.32 31.20 -17.42
C GLY A 229 -13.23 29.98 -18.32
N TYR A 230 -14.35 29.37 -18.71
CA TYR A 230 -14.37 28.24 -19.64
C TYR A 230 -14.34 28.67 -21.12
N PHE A 231 -14.89 29.84 -21.45
CA PHE A 231 -15.07 30.28 -22.85
C PHE A 231 -14.01 31.29 -23.33
N ILE A 232 -13.07 31.69 -22.48
CA ILE A 232 -11.90 32.52 -22.83
C ILE A 232 -10.82 31.63 -23.46
#